data_AF-A0A519CV81-F1
#
_entry.id   AF-A0A519CV81-F1
#
_cell.length_a   1.000
_cell.length_b   1.000
_cell.length_c   1.000
_cell.angle_alpha   90.00
_cell.angle_beta   90.00
_cell.angle_gamma   90.00
#
_symmetry.space_group_name_H-M   'P 1'
#
loop_
_entity.id
_entity.type
_entity.pdbx_description
1 polymer ?
#
loop_
_entity_poly.entity_id
_entity_poly.type
_entity_poly.pdbx_seq_one_letter_code
_entity_poly.pdbx_strand_id
1 'polypeptide(L)' 'MHEVKICRNHNRVLPHKHCKICQEAISTKAEPRVCKKEECITKNVKNEKSQKQVRIWMFVFFGIFASSFLIPVILRMI' A
#
# COMPACT_ATOMS: atom_id res chain seq x y z
N MET A 1 22.12 23.61 0.76
CA MET A 1 20.85 23.11 1.33
C MET A 1 19.75 23.26 0.28
N HIS A 2 19.10 22.19 -0.17
CA HIS A 2 17.89 22.29 -0.99
C HIS A 2 16.68 22.09 -0.09
N GLU A 3 16.01 23.19 0.27
CA GLU A 3 14.65 23.15 0.83
C GLU A 3 13.66 23.02 -0.32
N VAL A 4 12.89 21.93 -0.35
CA VAL A 4 11.69 21.84 -1.18
C VAL A 4 10.49 21.79 -0.24
N LYS A 5 9.85 22.96 -0.11
CA LYS A 5 8.60 23.18 0.60
C LYS A 5 7.51 23.53 -0.42
N ILE A 6 6.24 23.33 -0.01
CA ILE A 6 4.95 23.79 -0.58
C ILE A 6 4.20 22.65 -1.31
N CYS A 7 3.06 22.08 -0.86
CA CYS A 7 1.81 22.49 -0.17
C CYS A 7 0.60 22.76 -1.10
N ARG A 8 -0.51 22.09 -0.76
CA ARG A 8 -1.92 22.52 -0.80
C ARG A 8 -2.56 22.83 -2.18
N ASN A 9 -3.67 22.12 -2.44
CA ASN A 9 -4.65 22.30 -3.52
C ASN A 9 -4.94 23.78 -3.87
N HIS A 10 -4.78 24.18 -5.14
CA HIS A 10 -5.74 24.99 -5.90
C HIS A 10 -5.24 25.18 -7.34
N ASN A 11 -6.05 24.77 -8.33
CA ASN A 11 -6.15 25.29 -9.69
C ASN A 11 -4.87 25.88 -10.35
N ARG A 12 -4.28 25.13 -11.31
CA ARG A 12 -3.19 25.51 -12.26
C ARG A 12 -1.74 25.33 -11.80
N VAL A 13 -1.25 24.09 -11.73
CA VAL A 13 0.19 23.78 -11.59
C VAL A 13 0.58 22.61 -12.51
N LEU A 14 1.72 22.74 -13.22
CA LEU A 14 2.27 21.73 -14.13
C LEU A 14 2.34 20.33 -13.47
N PRO A 15 2.13 19.24 -14.23
CA PRO A 15 2.04 17.88 -13.71
C PRO A 15 3.37 17.42 -13.11
N HIS A 16 3.52 17.55 -11.81
CA HIS A 16 4.66 17.06 -11.04
C HIS A 16 4.32 15.69 -10.44
N LYS A 17 5.20 14.69 -10.61
CA LYS A 17 5.02 13.37 -9.99
C LYS A 17 5.73 13.36 -8.64
N HIS A 18 4.97 13.17 -7.56
CA HIS A 18 5.51 13.00 -6.19
C HIS A 18 5.86 11.53 -5.93
N CYS A 19 6.96 11.27 -5.23
CA CYS A 19 7.28 9.92 -4.76
C CYS A 19 6.26 9.44 -3.70
N LYS A 20 5.68 8.25 -3.85
CA LYS A 20 4.75 7.66 -2.87
C LYS A 20 5.33 7.50 -1.45
N ILE A 21 6.65 7.32 -1.34
CA ILE A 21 7.33 7.02 -0.07
C ILE A 21 7.98 8.27 0.53
N CYS A 22 8.64 9.06 -0.33
CA CYS A 22 9.60 10.08 0.08
C CYS A 22 9.11 11.50 -0.25
N GLN A 23 7.97 11.63 -0.94
CA GLN A 23 7.28 12.88 -1.30
C GLN A 23 8.12 13.94 -2.04
N GLU A 24 9.35 13.61 -2.41
CA GLU A 24 10.23 14.43 -3.25
C GLU A 24 9.62 14.63 -4.65
N ALA A 25 9.79 15.83 -5.21
CA ALA A 25 9.39 16.15 -6.57
C ALA A 25 10.30 15.43 -7.57
N ILE A 26 9.73 14.60 -8.44
CA ILE A 26 10.46 13.80 -9.44
C ILE A 26 10.03 14.23 -10.86
N SER A 27 11.01 14.29 -11.77
CA SER A 27 10.79 14.54 -13.19
C SER A 27 9.84 13.50 -13.81
N THR A 28 8.92 13.94 -14.66
CA THR A 28 7.77 13.20 -15.22
C THR A 28 8.11 11.90 -15.97
N LYS A 29 9.40 11.67 -16.26
CA LYS A 29 9.95 10.58 -17.08
C LYS A 29 10.49 9.38 -16.29
N ALA A 30 10.41 9.38 -14.95
CA ALA A 30 10.85 8.23 -14.15
C ALA A 30 9.73 7.15 -14.07
N GLU A 31 9.88 6.06 -14.82
CA GLU A 31 9.26 4.76 -14.52
C GLU A 31 10.22 4.03 -13.57
N PRO A 32 9.83 3.50 -12.37
CA PRO A 32 8.55 3.43 -11.64
C PRO A 32 8.21 4.66 -10.76
N ARG A 33 7.01 4.71 -10.14
CA ARG A 33 6.49 5.81 -9.25
C ARG A 33 7.24 5.96 -7.90
N VAL A 34 8.52 5.65 -7.86
CA VAL A 34 9.38 5.68 -6.67
C VAL A 34 10.70 6.33 -7.09
N CYS A 35 11.23 7.28 -6.32
CA CYS A 35 12.54 7.84 -6.63
C CYS A 35 13.59 6.72 -6.72
N LYS A 36 14.59 6.90 -7.58
CA LYS A 36 15.73 5.98 -7.75
C LYS A 36 16.60 5.80 -6.49
N LYS A 37 16.18 6.29 -5.31
CA LYS A 37 16.86 6.06 -4.04
C LYS A 37 16.55 4.65 -3.54
N GLU A 38 17.57 3.89 -3.17
CA GLU A 38 17.45 2.49 -2.73
C GLU A 38 16.50 2.31 -1.53
N GLU A 39 16.45 3.30 -0.64
CA GLU A 39 15.56 3.31 0.51
C GLU A 39 14.07 3.27 0.12
N CYS A 40 13.70 4.05 -0.91
CA CYS A 40 12.31 4.19 -1.33
C CYS A 40 11.87 2.94 -2.14
N ILE A 41 12.79 2.31 -2.90
CA ILE A 41 12.57 1.02 -3.58
C ILE A 41 12.34 -0.10 -2.57
N THR A 42 13.20 -0.18 -1.55
CA THR A 42 13.11 -1.22 -0.50
C THR A 42 11.80 -1.12 0.28
N LYS A 43 11.38 0.10 0.64
CA LYS A 43 10.09 0.34 1.31
C LYS A 43 8.91 -0.04 0.42
N ASN A 44 8.98 0.22 -0.89
CA ASN A 44 7.93 -0.17 -1.83
C ASN A 44 7.79 -1.71 -1.92
N VAL A 45 8.90 -2.44 -2.03
CA VAL A 45 8.91 -3.91 -2.05
C VAL A 45 8.38 -4.49 -0.74
N LYS A 46 8.77 -3.93 0.41
CA LYS A 46 8.27 -4.36 1.72
C LYS A 46 6.76 -4.15 1.83
N ASN A 47 6.28 -2.98 1.41
CA ASN A 47 4.85 -2.65 1.45
C ASN A 47 4.01 -3.55 0.52
N GLU A 48 4.52 -3.92 -0.66
CA GLU A 48 3.82 -4.86 -1.54
C GLU A 48 3.65 -6.23 -0.89
N LYS A 49 4.71 -6.74 -0.24
CA LYS A 49 4.64 -8.01 0.52
C LYS A 49 3.66 -7.91 1.68
N SER A 50 3.66 -6.81 2.43
CA SER A 50 2.72 -6.61 3.54
C SER A 50 1.26 -6.55 3.06
N GLN A 51 0.97 -5.90 1.94
CA GLN A 51 -0.39 -5.82 1.39
C GLN A 51 -0.93 -7.20 0.97
N LYS A 52 -0.08 -8.03 0.34
CA LYS A 52 -0.43 -9.42 0.01
C LYS A 52 -0.67 -10.24 1.27
N GLN A 53 0.16 -10.06 2.30
CA GLN A 53 0.01 -10.74 3.58
C GLN A 53 -1.30 -10.36 4.28
N VAL A 54 -1.66 -9.07 4.39
CA VAL A 54 -2.93 -8.66 5.03
C VAL A 54 -4.13 -9.33 4.37
N ARG A 55 -4.13 -9.43 3.04
CA ARG A 55 -5.20 -10.13 2.31
C ARG A 55 -5.27 -11.61 2.67
N ILE A 56 -4.13 -12.30 2.73
CA ILE A 56 -4.06 -13.73 3.08
C ILE A 56 -4.53 -13.94 4.53
N TRP A 57 -4.03 -13.13 5.47
CA TRP A 57 -4.42 -13.20 6.88
C TRP A 57 -5.92 -12.98 7.10
N MET A 58 -6.54 -12.08 6.33
CA MET A 58 -7.99 -11.86 6.40
C MET A 58 -8.78 -13.13 6.04
N PHE A 59 -8.40 -13.82 4.96
CA PHE A 59 -9.07 -15.08 4.58
C PHE A 59 -8.85 -16.20 5.59
N VAL A 60 -7.64 -16.33 6.13
CA VAL A 60 -7.33 -17.34 7.16
C VAL A 60 -8.15 -17.07 8.42
N PHE A 61 -8.20 -15.83 8.88
CA PHE A 61 -8.96 -15.43 10.06
C PHE A 61 -10.45 -15.73 9.89
N PHE A 62 -11.06 -15.26 8.79
CA PHE A 62 -12.46 -15.53 8.51
C PHE A 62 -12.75 -17.01 8.29
N GLY A 63 -11.85 -17.77 7.66
CA GLY A 63 -12.02 -19.19 7.46
C GLY A 63 -12.09 -19.97 8.77
N ILE A 64 -11.14 -19.75 9.67
CA ILE A 64 -11.13 -20.42 11.00
C ILE A 64 -12.32 -19.95 11.82
N PHE A 65 -12.54 -18.64 11.90
CA PHE A 65 -13.65 -18.07 12.67
C PHE A 65 -15.00 -18.61 12.17
N ALA A 66 -15.28 -18.53 10.88
CA ALA A 66 -16.52 -19.06 10.31
C ALA A 66 -16.64 -20.56 10.56
N SER A 67 -15.57 -21.33 10.37
CA SER A 67 -15.60 -22.78 10.57
C SER A 67 -15.94 -23.16 12.01
N SER A 68 -15.37 -22.48 13.01
CA SER A 68 -15.69 -22.71 14.43
C SER A 68 -17.17 -22.50 14.76
N PHE A 69 -17.86 -21.59 14.06
CA PHE A 69 -19.29 -21.33 14.26
C PHE A 69 -20.19 -22.19 13.37
N LEU A 70 -19.79 -22.45 12.12
CA LEU A 70 -20.60 -23.19 11.15
C LEU A 70 -20.59 -24.70 11.40
N ILE A 71 -19.46 -25.30 11.80
CA ILE A 71 -19.35 -26.73 12.09
C ILE A 71 -20.40 -27.21 13.12
N PRO A 72 -20.50 -26.61 14.33
CA PRO A 72 -21.48 -27.07 15.32
C PRO A 72 -22.92 -26.80 14.90
N VAL A 73 -23.18 -25.79 14.06
CA VAL A 73 -24.53 -25.50 13.54
C VAL A 73 -24.95 -26.55 12.52
N ILE A 74 -24.06 -26.93 11.59
CA ILE A 74 -24.34 -27.96 10.58
C ILE A 74 -24.50 -29.33 11.23
N LEU A 75 -23.63 -29.68 12.19
CA LEU A 75 -23.72 -30.96 12.91
C LEU A 75 -25.02 -31.12 13.72
N ARG A 76 -25.68 -30.00 14.07
CA ARG A 76 -27.00 -30.00 14.74
C ARG A 76 -28.18 -30.01 13.76
N MET A 77 -27.97 -29.67 12.49
CA MET A 77 -29.00 -29.69 11.46
C MET A 77 -29.09 -31.02 10.70
N ILE A 78 -28.05 -31.85 10.80
CA ILE A 78 -28.03 -33.25 10.35
C ILE A 78 -28.53 -34.13 11.50
#